data_AF-A0A1F7X7X4-F1
#
_entry.id   AF-A0A1F7X7X4-F1
#
_cell.length_a   1.000
_cell.length_b   1.000
_cell.length_c   1.000
_cell.angle_alpha   90.00
_cell.angle_beta   90.00
_cell.angle_gamma   90.00
#
_symmetry.space_group_name_H-M   'P 1'
#
loop_
_entity.id
_entity.type
_entity.pdbx_description
1 polymer ?
#
loop_
_entity_poly.entity_id
_entity_poly.type
_entity_poly.pdbx_seq_one_letter_code
_entity_poly.pdbx_strand_id
1 'polypeptide(L)'
;MNITNNSGDIVLDLKKLSPDIIGVDGIDGVGKTSFARNIRKLGYEIISIDNYLKKKSGGYFHFLDFNKLKNDITKIRNESFVLEGILLRKILKKVNLKPNYYIYVTDGVWIYDWLEENQGRYYGLNLKEIIKISESETNLVNKRLNPAFKTYKMKGLRKEIYSYSYRYQPWNDSNFILEIL
;
A
#
# COMPACT_ATOMS: atom_id res chain seq x y z
N MET A 1 10.29 -7.01 13.26
CA MET A 1 9.07 -6.78 12.45
C MET A 1 7.93 -7.52 13.13
N ASN A 2 6.84 -6.84 13.49
CA ASN A 2 5.68 -7.50 14.13
C ASN A 2 4.65 -7.85 13.07
N ILE A 3 4.73 -9.07 12.53
CA ILE A 3 3.73 -9.64 11.62
C ILE A 3 2.65 -10.29 12.48
N THR A 4 1.40 -9.96 12.22
CA THR A 4 0.24 -10.58 12.88
C THR A 4 -0.90 -10.78 11.90
N ASN A 5 -1.65 -11.86 12.10
CA ASN A 5 -2.88 -12.15 11.37
C ASN A 5 -4.12 -11.64 12.13
N ASN A 6 -3.92 -11.11 13.33
CA ASN A 6 -5.00 -10.68 14.21
C ASN A 6 -5.16 -9.15 14.19
N SER A 7 -6.08 -8.68 13.35
CA SER A 7 -6.43 -7.25 13.31
C SER A 7 -6.97 -6.72 14.64
N GLY A 8 -7.53 -7.59 15.50
CA GLY A 8 -8.06 -7.20 16.81
C GLY A 8 -6.97 -6.73 17.76
N ASP A 9 -5.81 -7.37 17.76
CA ASP A 9 -4.69 -7.00 18.63
C ASP A 9 -4.16 -5.61 18.27
N ILE A 10 -4.00 -5.34 16.97
CA ILE A 10 -3.59 -4.02 16.49
C ILE A 10 -4.62 -2.95 16.90
N VAL A 11 -5.92 -3.24 16.74
CA VAL A 11 -6.99 -2.29 17.14
C VAL A 11 -6.98 -2.04 18.66
N LEU A 12 -6.72 -3.06 19.48
CA LEU A 12 -6.59 -2.92 20.92
C LEU A 12 -5.38 -2.05 21.30
N ASP A 13 -4.25 -2.25 20.64
CA ASP A 13 -3.04 -1.43 20.84
C ASP A 13 -3.28 0.02 20.44
N LEU A 14 -3.88 0.26 19.27
CA LEU A 14 -4.26 1.60 18.82
C LEU A 14 -5.23 2.29 19.79
N LYS A 15 -6.18 1.55 20.38
CA LYS A 15 -7.10 2.09 21.38
C LYS A 15 -6.39 2.52 22.67
N LYS A 16 -5.36 1.78 23.10
CA LYS A 16 -4.57 2.12 24.29
C LYS A 16 -3.63 3.31 24.04
N LEU A 17 -3.03 3.33 22.86
CA LEU A 17 -2.00 4.31 22.49
C LEU A 17 -2.57 5.63 22.01
N SER A 18 -3.80 5.63 21.50
CA SER A 18 -4.54 6.81 21.00
C SER A 18 -3.70 7.73 20.09
N PRO A 19 -3.09 7.21 19.01
CA PRO A 19 -2.33 8.05 18.09
C PRO A 19 -3.20 9.08 17.36
N ASP A 20 -2.64 10.25 17.04
CA ASP A 20 -3.36 11.25 16.25
C ASP A 20 -3.47 10.85 14.77
N ILE A 21 -2.42 10.24 14.22
CA ILE A 21 -2.31 9.95 12.79
C ILE A 21 -1.86 8.51 12.58
N ILE A 22 -2.68 7.75 11.86
CA ILE A 22 -2.36 6.38 11.46
C ILE A 22 -2.26 6.32 9.93
N GLY A 23 -1.15 5.79 9.42
CA GLY A 23 -1.00 5.45 8.01
C GLY A 23 -1.32 3.99 7.77
N VAL A 24 -2.17 3.67 6.80
CA VAL A 24 -2.50 2.29 6.39
C VAL A 24 -2.14 2.10 4.92
N ASP A 25 -1.06 1.38 4.65
CA ASP A 25 -0.56 1.06 3.31
C ASP A 25 -0.74 -0.43 2.99
N GLY A 26 -0.40 -0.83 1.78
CA GLY A 26 -0.61 -2.15 1.21
C GLY A 26 -0.88 -2.03 -0.29
N ILE A 27 -0.84 -3.14 -1.02
CA ILE A 27 -1.20 -3.13 -2.45
C ILE A 27 -2.72 -2.97 -2.62
N ASP A 28 -3.18 -2.85 -3.87
CA ASP A 28 -4.62 -2.79 -4.16
C ASP A 28 -5.31 -4.12 -3.79
N GLY A 29 -6.55 -4.06 -3.31
CA GLY A 29 -7.37 -5.24 -3.00
C GLY A 29 -7.09 -5.97 -1.67
N VAL A 30 -6.00 -5.71 -0.95
CA VAL A 30 -5.62 -6.46 0.28
C VAL A 30 -6.41 -6.11 1.56
N GLY A 31 -7.53 -5.39 1.46
CA GLY A 31 -8.37 -5.12 2.65
C GLY A 31 -7.98 -3.92 3.53
N LYS A 32 -7.10 -3.02 3.06
CA LYS A 32 -6.76 -1.75 3.75
C LYS A 32 -7.98 -0.97 4.24
N THR A 33 -8.94 -0.73 3.35
CA THR A 33 -10.16 0.03 3.66
C THR A 33 -11.04 -0.71 4.69
N SER A 34 -11.08 -2.05 4.64
CA SER A 34 -11.80 -2.85 5.64
C SER A 34 -11.16 -2.72 7.02
N PHE A 35 -9.83 -2.76 7.09
CA PHE A 35 -9.09 -2.53 8.33
C PHE A 35 -9.25 -1.10 8.85
N ALA A 36 -9.14 -0.07 7.99
CA ALA A 36 -9.37 1.32 8.37
C ALA A 36 -10.79 1.55 8.93
N ARG A 37 -11.81 0.88 8.39
CA ARG A 37 -13.19 0.92 8.94
C ARG A 37 -13.30 0.31 10.34
N ASN A 38 -12.47 -0.68 10.69
CA ASN A 38 -12.41 -1.18 12.06
C ASN A 38 -11.81 -0.14 13.01
N ILE A 39 -10.77 0.58 12.57
CA ILE A 39 -10.17 1.67 13.35
C ILE A 39 -11.15 2.84 13.52
N ARG A 40 -11.98 3.16 12.51
CA ARG A 40 -13.00 4.22 12.61
C ARG A 40 -13.96 4.03 13.78
N LYS A 41 -14.21 2.78 14.23
CA LYS A 41 -15.03 2.49 15.42
C LYS A 41 -14.42 3.06 16.72
N LEU A 42 -13.13 3.42 16.70
CA LEU A 42 -12.44 4.11 17.79
C LEU A 42 -12.56 5.64 17.72
N GLY A 43 -13.32 6.19 16.77
CA GLY A 43 -13.54 7.64 16.63
C GLY A 43 -12.63 8.34 15.61
N TYR A 44 -11.86 7.59 14.83
CA TYR A 44 -10.97 8.18 13.81
C TYR A 44 -11.73 8.52 12.53
N GLU A 45 -11.44 9.68 11.96
CA GLU A 45 -11.85 9.98 10.59
C GLU A 45 -10.98 9.22 9.57
N ILE A 46 -11.57 8.81 8.45
CA ILE A 46 -10.85 8.09 7.38
C ILE A 46 -10.67 8.99 6.18
N ILE A 47 -9.42 9.21 5.80
CA ILE A 47 -9.02 9.86 4.55
C ILE A 47 -8.50 8.78 3.60
N SER A 48 -9.31 8.42 2.62
CA SER A 48 -8.89 7.53 1.52
C SER A 48 -8.19 8.33 0.43
N ILE A 49 -6.93 7.97 0.12
CA ILE A 49 -6.14 8.61 -0.94
C ILE A 49 -6.84 8.49 -2.31
N ASP A 50 -7.58 7.41 -2.55
CA ASP A 50 -8.26 7.17 -3.81
C ASP A 50 -9.30 8.26 -4.14
N ASN A 51 -9.85 8.93 -3.11
CA ASN A 51 -10.78 10.06 -3.26
C ASN A 51 -10.14 11.32 -3.90
N TYR A 52 -8.80 11.35 -3.97
CA TYR A 52 -8.02 12.45 -4.55
C TYR A 52 -7.48 12.11 -5.93
N LEU A 53 -7.75 10.91 -6.45
CA LEU A 53 -7.33 10.50 -7.77
C LEU A 53 -8.23 11.11 -8.84
N LYS A 54 -7.63 11.78 -9.83
CA LYS A 54 -8.37 12.25 -11.01
C LYS A 54 -8.90 11.05 -11.81
N LYS A 55 -10.20 11.07 -12.17
CA LYS A 55 -10.84 9.97 -12.93
C LYS A 55 -10.18 9.79 -14.31
N LYS A 56 -10.17 8.55 -14.82
CA LYS A 56 -9.66 8.16 -16.16
C LYS A 56 -8.18 8.51 -16.40
N SER A 57 -7.37 8.43 -15.35
CA SER A 57 -5.94 8.68 -15.40
C SER A 57 -5.16 7.40 -15.73
N GLY A 58 -4.13 7.50 -16.59
CA GLY A 58 -3.28 6.36 -16.96
C GLY A 58 -2.24 5.92 -15.90
N GLY A 59 -2.30 6.52 -14.71
CA GLY A 59 -1.40 6.29 -13.58
C GLY A 59 -2.03 6.75 -12.27
N TYR A 60 -1.28 6.64 -11.17
CA TYR A 60 -1.80 6.89 -9.83
C TYR A 60 -1.15 8.12 -9.19
N PHE A 61 0.14 8.04 -8.82
CA PHE A 61 0.76 9.05 -7.96
C PHE A 61 0.75 10.46 -8.57
N HIS A 62 1.04 10.58 -9.87
CA HIS A 62 1.10 11.88 -10.56
C HIS A 62 -0.28 12.48 -10.85
N PHE A 63 -1.35 11.69 -10.67
CA PHE A 63 -2.72 12.11 -10.93
C PHE A 63 -3.52 12.38 -9.66
N LEU A 64 -2.88 12.30 -8.48
CA LEU A 64 -3.45 12.73 -7.22
C LEU A 64 -3.51 14.26 -7.13
N ASP A 65 -4.65 14.78 -6.68
CA ASP A 65 -4.79 16.18 -6.30
C ASP A 65 -4.20 16.43 -4.90
N PHE A 66 -2.87 16.63 -4.87
CA PHE A 66 -2.16 16.90 -3.62
C PHE A 66 -2.57 18.21 -2.95
N ASN A 67 -3.08 19.19 -3.69
CA ASN A 67 -3.52 20.45 -3.10
C ASN A 67 -4.81 20.22 -2.31
N LYS A 68 -5.78 19.51 -2.90
CA LYS A 68 -7.01 19.13 -2.21
C LYS A 68 -6.70 18.22 -1.00
N LEU A 69 -5.83 17.22 -1.16
CA LEU A 69 -5.42 16.34 -0.07
C LEU A 69 -4.83 17.12 1.12
N LYS A 70 -3.87 18.02 0.86
CA LYS A 70 -3.28 18.87 1.91
C LYS A 70 -4.33 19.73 2.60
N ASN A 71 -5.21 20.37 1.83
CA ASN A 71 -6.26 21.22 2.38
C ASN A 71 -7.21 20.44 3.30
N ASP A 72 -7.61 19.22 2.91
CA ASP A 72 -8.50 18.40 3.74
C ASP A 72 -7.79 17.90 4.99
N ILE A 73 -6.52 17.47 4.90
CA ILE A 73 -5.70 17.12 6.08
C ILE A 73 -5.60 18.32 7.04
N THR A 74 -5.38 19.53 6.54
CA THR A 74 -5.27 20.72 7.42
C THR A 74 -6.56 21.05 8.15
N LYS A 75 -7.73 20.75 7.57
CA LYS A 75 -9.03 20.97 8.23
C LYS A 75 -9.28 19.98 9.38
N ILE A 76 -8.72 18.78 9.28
CA ILE A 76 -8.88 17.68 10.25
C ILE A 76 -7.77 17.74 11.33
N ARG A 77 -6.85 18.71 11.28
CA ARG A 77 -5.63 18.74 12.12
C ARG A 77 -5.86 18.65 13.64
N ASN A 78 -7.06 18.96 14.14
CA ASN A 78 -7.42 18.86 15.55
C ASN A 78 -8.14 17.54 15.92
N GLU A 79 -8.29 16.62 14.97
CA GLU A 79 -8.96 15.33 15.13
C GLU A 79 -7.98 14.19 14.78
N SER A 80 -8.17 13.03 15.41
CA SER A 80 -7.41 11.84 15.07
C SER A 80 -7.92 11.22 13.77
N PHE A 81 -7.02 10.87 12.84
CA PHE A 81 -7.42 10.35 11.52
C PHE A 81 -6.52 9.21 11.01
N VAL A 82 -7.11 8.40 10.13
CA VAL A 82 -6.45 7.36 9.35
C VAL A 82 -6.27 7.85 7.92
N LEU A 83 -5.04 7.84 7.41
CA LEU A 83 -4.75 8.04 6.01
C LEU A 83 -4.46 6.68 5.36
N GLU A 84 -5.30 6.25 4.43
CA GLU A 84 -5.18 4.94 3.80
C GLU A 84 -5.09 5.02 2.28
N GLY A 85 -4.24 4.17 1.69
CA GLY A 85 -4.09 4.09 0.25
C GLY A 85 -2.82 3.36 -0.17
N ILE A 86 -2.66 3.15 -1.46
CA ILE A 86 -1.45 2.55 -2.02
C ILE A 86 -0.34 3.61 -2.17
N LEU A 87 0.92 3.17 -2.21
CA LEU A 87 2.08 4.05 -2.35
C LEU A 87 2.21 5.08 -1.20
N LEU A 88 1.66 4.76 -0.03
CA LEU A 88 1.40 5.75 1.02
C LEU A 88 2.67 6.44 1.52
N ARG A 89 3.81 5.77 1.65
CA ARG A 89 5.07 6.44 2.05
C ARG A 89 5.49 7.53 1.08
N LYS A 90 5.35 7.26 -0.21
CA LYS A 90 5.67 8.23 -1.27
C LYS A 90 4.75 9.45 -1.15
N ILE A 91 3.49 9.24 -0.79
CA ILE A 91 2.47 10.27 -0.63
C ILE A 91 2.71 11.08 0.65
N LEU A 92 2.90 10.41 1.80
CA LEU A 92 3.27 11.02 3.09
C LEU A 92 4.48 11.95 2.95
N LYS A 93 5.53 11.49 2.26
CA LYS A 93 6.72 12.31 1.96
C LYS A 93 6.38 13.53 1.10
N LYS A 94 5.48 13.39 0.11
CA LYS A 94 5.06 14.50 -0.77
C LYS A 94 4.23 15.55 -0.03
N VAL A 95 3.45 15.15 0.96
CA VAL A 95 2.64 16.06 1.79
C VAL A 95 3.33 16.51 3.07
N ASN A 96 4.55 16.03 3.34
CA ASN A 96 5.31 16.28 4.56
C ASN A 96 4.53 15.90 5.84
N LEU A 97 3.88 14.74 5.81
CA LEU A 97 3.11 14.19 6.93
C LEU A 97 3.84 12.97 7.50
N LYS A 98 3.93 12.89 8.83
CA LYS A 98 4.51 11.74 9.54
C LYS A 98 3.44 11.13 10.44
N PRO A 99 3.01 9.88 10.17
CA PRO A 99 2.06 9.22 11.06
C PRO A 99 2.74 8.79 12.37
N ASN A 100 1.97 8.70 13.46
CA ASN A 100 2.43 8.11 14.72
C ASN A 100 2.61 6.59 14.56
N TYR A 101 1.71 5.95 13.81
CA TYR A 101 1.78 4.53 13.45
C TYR A 101 1.60 4.34 11.96
N TYR A 102 2.44 3.51 11.38
CA TYR A 102 2.37 3.10 9.99
C TYR A 102 2.16 1.58 9.93
N ILE A 103 1.05 1.17 9.33
CA ILE A 103 0.59 -0.21 9.26
C ILE A 103 0.63 -0.63 7.80
N TYR A 104 1.25 -1.78 7.53
CA TYR A 104 1.27 -2.38 6.20
C TYR A 104 0.33 -3.58 6.16
N VAL A 105 -0.70 -3.53 5.31
CA VAL A 105 -1.66 -4.63 5.12
C VAL A 105 -1.26 -5.44 3.89
N THR A 106 -1.28 -6.76 4.01
CA THR A 106 -0.82 -7.68 2.97
C THR A 106 -1.65 -8.96 2.95
N ASP A 107 -1.61 -9.68 1.83
CA ASP A 107 -2.17 -11.02 1.62
C ASP A 107 -1.11 -12.14 1.83
N GLY A 108 0.02 -11.81 2.45
CA GLY A 108 1.21 -12.68 2.55
C GLY A 108 1.96 -12.84 1.23
N VAL A 109 1.28 -13.24 0.15
CA VAL A 109 1.90 -13.55 -1.16
C VAL A 109 2.72 -12.38 -1.68
N TRP A 110 2.16 -11.17 -1.67
CA TRP A 110 2.87 -10.01 -2.21
C TRP A 110 4.16 -9.73 -1.45
N ILE A 111 4.13 -9.68 -0.12
CA ILE A 111 5.29 -9.34 0.70
C ILE A 111 6.37 -10.42 0.63
N TYR A 112 5.98 -11.70 0.62
CA TYR A 112 6.92 -12.82 0.60
C TYR A 112 7.75 -12.89 -0.68
N ASP A 113 7.23 -12.40 -1.81
CA ASP A 113 8.03 -12.24 -3.03
C ASP A 113 9.22 -11.26 -2.84
N TRP A 114 9.19 -10.36 -1.86
CA TRP A 114 10.24 -9.34 -1.62
C TRP A 114 11.17 -9.63 -0.44
N LEU A 115 10.73 -10.40 0.56
CA LEU A 115 11.49 -10.56 1.80
C LEU A 115 12.75 -11.42 1.60
N GLU A 116 13.89 -10.87 2.03
CA GLU A 116 15.20 -11.52 1.99
C GLU A 116 15.24 -12.81 2.83
N GLU A 117 14.67 -12.76 4.04
CA GLU A 117 14.62 -13.91 4.96
C GLU A 117 13.93 -15.14 4.38
N ASN A 118 13.04 -14.94 3.40
CA ASN A 118 12.31 -16.01 2.72
C ASN A 118 12.95 -16.41 1.38
N GLN A 119 14.12 -15.84 1.05
CA GLN A 119 14.68 -15.89 -0.31
C GLN A 119 13.61 -15.56 -1.36
N GLY A 120 12.84 -14.49 -1.09
CA GLY A 120 11.71 -14.09 -1.89
C GLY A 120 12.08 -13.97 -3.37
N ARG A 121 11.11 -14.20 -4.25
CA ARG A 121 11.31 -14.21 -5.71
C ARG A 121 12.13 -13.05 -6.27
N TYR A 122 12.03 -11.88 -5.65
CA TYR A 122 12.68 -10.64 -6.08
C TYR A 122 13.94 -10.28 -5.30
N TYR A 123 14.34 -11.12 -4.34
CA TYR A 123 15.53 -10.88 -3.52
C TYR A 123 16.79 -10.80 -4.40
N GLY A 124 17.63 -9.79 -4.14
CA GLY A 124 18.88 -9.54 -4.87
C GLY A 124 18.71 -9.01 -6.30
N LEU A 125 17.48 -8.90 -6.82
CA LEU A 125 17.23 -8.46 -8.19
C LEU A 125 17.05 -6.94 -8.29
N ASN A 126 17.45 -6.37 -9.41
CA ASN A 126 17.14 -4.97 -9.72
C ASN A 126 15.72 -4.83 -10.31
N LEU A 127 15.16 -3.62 -10.28
CA LEU A 127 13.80 -3.35 -10.75
C LEU A 127 13.53 -3.81 -12.21
N LYS A 128 14.52 -3.75 -13.10
CA LYS A 128 14.33 -4.19 -14.50
C LYS A 128 14.17 -5.70 -14.58
N GLU A 129 14.94 -6.44 -13.79
CA GLU A 129 14.86 -7.91 -13.71
C GLU A 129 13.52 -8.35 -13.11
N ILE A 130 13.12 -7.73 -12.00
CA ILE A 130 11.84 -7.97 -11.35
C ILE A 130 10.67 -7.76 -12.32
N ILE A 131 10.66 -6.62 -13.03
CA ILE A 131 9.61 -6.34 -14.02
C ILE A 131 9.62 -7.39 -15.14
N LYS A 132 10.80 -7.80 -15.62
CA LYS A 132 10.94 -8.82 -16.67
C LYS A 132 10.40 -10.18 -16.23
N ILE A 133 10.65 -10.60 -14.98
CA ILE A 133 10.11 -11.84 -14.40
C ILE A 133 8.59 -11.78 -14.37
N SER A 134 8.03 -10.72 -13.75
CA SER A 134 6.58 -10.53 -13.64
C SER A 134 5.88 -10.47 -15.01
N GLU A 135 6.48 -9.79 -15.99
CA GLU A 135 6.00 -9.77 -17.38
C GLU A 135 6.04 -11.16 -18.02
N SER A 136 7.16 -11.90 -17.89
CA SER A 136 7.31 -13.24 -18.46
C SER A 136 6.28 -14.22 -17.90
N GLU A 137 6.10 -14.25 -16.59
CA GLU A 137 5.12 -15.13 -15.93
C GLU A 137 3.70 -14.81 -16.35
N THR A 138 3.34 -13.51 -16.35
CA THR A 138 2.03 -13.03 -16.83
C THR A 138 1.80 -13.45 -18.28
N ASN A 139 2.82 -13.36 -19.13
CA ASN A 139 2.75 -13.77 -20.53
C ASN A 139 2.59 -15.29 -20.69
N LEU A 140 3.30 -16.09 -19.88
CA LEU A 140 3.19 -17.54 -19.92
C LEU A 140 1.78 -18.00 -19.55
N VAL A 141 1.21 -17.46 -18.46
CA VAL A 141 -0.16 -17.79 -18.04
C VAL A 141 -1.17 -17.37 -19.11
N ASN A 142 -1.11 -16.12 -19.58
CA ASN A 142 -2.08 -15.64 -20.57
C ASN A 142 -1.99 -16.36 -21.91
N LYS A 143 -0.79 -16.73 -22.38
CA LYS A 143 -0.62 -17.51 -23.61
C LYS A 143 -1.10 -18.96 -23.47
N ARG A 144 -0.99 -19.56 -22.28
CA ARG A 144 -1.58 -20.88 -22.01
C ARG A 144 -3.10 -20.83 -22.04
N LEU A 145 -3.71 -19.77 -21.52
CA LEU A 145 -5.17 -19.57 -21.55
C LEU A 145 -5.69 -19.14 -22.93
N ASN A 146 -4.90 -18.35 -23.66
CA ASN A 146 -5.22 -17.87 -24.99
C ASN A 146 -3.94 -17.72 -25.83
N PRO A 147 -3.63 -18.66 -26.74
CA PRO A 147 -2.42 -18.60 -27.57
C PRO A 147 -2.27 -17.34 -28.42
N ALA A 148 -3.38 -16.67 -28.77
CA ALA A 148 -3.38 -15.41 -29.52
C ALA A 148 -3.16 -14.16 -28.64
N PHE A 149 -2.95 -14.34 -27.33
CA PHE A 149 -2.75 -13.22 -26.41
C PHE A 149 -1.49 -12.42 -26.76
N LYS A 150 -1.69 -11.10 -26.94
CA LYS A 150 -0.60 -10.17 -27.21
C LYS A 150 0.31 -10.05 -25.99
N THR A 151 1.63 -10.06 -26.21
CA THR A 151 2.61 -9.94 -25.14
C THR A 151 2.31 -8.74 -24.23
N TYR A 152 2.05 -9.02 -22.97
CA TYR A 152 1.91 -8.08 -21.88
C TYR A 152 3.23 -7.35 -21.62
N LYS A 153 3.11 -6.02 -21.46
CA LYS A 153 4.16 -5.12 -20.99
C LYS A 153 3.63 -4.30 -19.82
N MET A 154 4.38 -4.30 -18.73
CA MET A 154 3.99 -3.66 -17.47
C MET A 154 3.99 -2.14 -17.65
N LYS A 155 2.84 -1.53 -17.36
CA LYS A 155 2.61 -0.08 -17.50
C LYS A 155 1.62 0.41 -16.45
N GLY A 156 1.50 1.74 -16.34
CA GLY A 156 0.56 2.40 -15.44
C GLY A 156 0.75 1.99 -13.98
N LEU A 157 -0.36 1.84 -13.26
CA LEU A 157 -0.37 1.59 -11.82
C LEU A 157 0.45 0.37 -11.40
N ARG A 158 0.39 -0.75 -12.13
CA ARG A 158 1.16 -1.96 -11.75
C ARG A 158 2.67 -1.66 -11.74
N LYS A 159 3.17 -0.92 -12.73
CA LYS A 159 4.58 -0.51 -12.76
C LYS A 159 4.91 0.45 -11.62
N GLU A 160 3.99 1.34 -11.25
CA GLU A 160 4.16 2.24 -10.10
C GLU A 160 4.26 1.46 -8.78
N ILE A 161 3.43 0.43 -8.58
CA ILE A 161 3.47 -0.44 -7.39
C ILE A 161 4.82 -1.16 -7.29
N TYR A 162 5.28 -1.82 -8.36
CA TYR A 162 6.59 -2.49 -8.36
C TYR A 162 7.74 -1.51 -8.09
N SER A 163 7.71 -0.33 -8.73
CA SER A 163 8.72 0.70 -8.51
C SER A 163 8.71 1.24 -7.09
N TYR A 164 7.53 1.33 -6.48
CA TYR A 164 7.33 1.76 -5.11
C TYR A 164 7.84 0.72 -4.12
N SER A 165 7.42 -0.53 -4.25
CA SER A 165 7.86 -1.63 -3.40
C SER A 165 9.38 -1.80 -3.43
N TYR A 166 9.99 -1.76 -4.62
CA TYR A 166 11.45 -1.81 -4.76
C TYR A 166 12.15 -0.65 -4.03
N ARG A 167 11.64 0.58 -4.18
CA ARG A 167 12.31 1.79 -3.67
C ARG A 167 12.04 2.07 -2.19
N TYR A 168 10.81 1.84 -1.73
CA TYR A 168 10.33 2.27 -0.42
C TYR A 168 10.20 1.12 0.56
N GLN A 169 10.11 -0.13 0.09
CA GLN A 169 9.97 -1.34 0.91
C GLN A 169 9.06 -1.10 2.13
N PRO A 170 7.78 -0.73 1.90
CA PRO A 170 6.93 -0.11 2.92
C PRO A 170 6.76 -0.90 4.21
N TRP A 171 6.93 -2.22 4.13
CA TRP A 171 6.92 -3.15 5.24
C TRP A 171 8.10 -2.98 6.21
N ASN A 172 9.29 -2.58 5.76
CA ASN A 172 10.51 -2.56 6.59
C ASN A 172 10.40 -1.62 7.80
N ASP A 173 9.85 -0.41 7.62
CA ASP A 173 9.67 0.54 8.73
C ASP A 173 8.21 0.61 9.21
N SER A 174 7.44 -0.46 9.00
CA SER A 174 6.07 -0.52 9.53
C SER A 174 6.09 -0.86 11.02
N ASN A 175 5.21 -0.21 11.79
CA ASN A 175 5.00 -0.55 13.19
C ASN A 175 4.31 -1.91 13.30
N PHE A 176 3.40 -2.20 12.37
CA PHE A 176 2.68 -3.47 12.27
C PHE A 176 2.57 -3.91 10.82
N ILE A 177 2.69 -5.21 10.60
CA ILE A 177 2.27 -5.87 9.36
C ILE A 177 1.04 -6.70 9.67
N LEU A 178 -0.08 -6.35 9.03
CA LEU A 178 -1.32 -7.11 9.11
C LEU A 178 -1.43 -8.00 7.89
N GLU A 179 -1.31 -9.30 8.07
CA GLU A 179 -1.56 -10.28 7.02
C GLU A 179 -3.03 -10.73 7.10
N ILE A 180 -3.76 -10.56 6.00
CA ILE A 180 -5.16 -10.99 5.87
C ILE A 180 -5.17 -12.33 5.13
N LEU A 181 -5.67 -13.36 5.81
CA LEU A 181 -5.85 -14.72 5.31
C LEU A 181 -7.18 -14.90 4.56
#